data_AF-A0A258FNG9-F1
#
_entry.id   AF-A0A258FNG9-F1
#
_cell.length_a   1.000
_cell.length_b   1.000
_cell.length_c   1.000
_cell.angle_alpha   90.00
_cell.angle_beta   90.00
_cell.angle_gamma   90.00
#
_symmetry.space_group_name_H-M   'P 1'
#
loop_
_entity.id
_entity.type
_entity.pdbx_description
1 polymer ?
#
loop_
_entity_poly.entity_id
_entity_poly.type
_entity_poly.pdbx_seq_one_letter_code
_entity_poly.pdbx_strand_id
1 'polypeptide(L)' 'MRFEVIVPRQQSELFNTAVYRFLEARLTTTDDLVKLHTEPRGELIKKEVTLWSEAAVADFARYWASFPKRAG' A
#
# COMPACT_ATOMS: atom_id res chain seq x y z
N MET A 1 8.25 -1.89 -10.27
CA MET A 1 8.25 -0.50 -9.74
C MET A 1 7.90 -0.52 -8.26
N ARG A 2 8.42 0.42 -7.46
CA ARG A 2 8.31 0.38 -5.99
C ARG A 2 7.66 1.64 -5.43
N PHE A 3 6.74 1.46 -4.50
CA PHE A 3 6.18 2.49 -3.63
C PHE A 3 6.61 2.21 -2.18
N GLU A 4 7.20 3.20 -1.52
CA GLU A 4 7.60 3.10 -0.11
C GLU A 4 6.88 4.17 0.71
N VAL A 5 6.42 3.80 1.91
CA VAL A 5 5.82 4.76 2.85
C VAL A 5 6.14 4.37 4.29
N ILE A 6 6.28 5.37 5.15
CA ILE A 6 6.38 5.18 6.60
C ILE A 6 4.99 5.46 7.18
N VAL A 7 4.43 4.49 7.89
CA VAL A 7 3.13 4.63 8.58
C VAL A 7 3.30 4.40 10.08
N PRO A 8 2.45 5.03 10.94
CA PRO A 8 2.36 4.64 12.33
C PRO A 8 2.03 3.15 12.44
N ARG A 9 2.57 2.47 13.46
CA ARG A 9 2.33 1.04 13.71
C ARG A 9 0.84 0.71 13.77
N GLN A 10 0.05 1.59 14.37
CA GLN A 10 -1.41 1.49 14.47
C GLN A 10 -2.12 1.50 13.10
N GLN A 11 -1.51 2.12 12.09
CA GLN A 11 -2.02 2.19 10.71
C GLN A 11 -1.46 1.09 9.80
N SER A 12 -0.63 0.18 10.32
CA SER A 12 0.00 -0.90 9.54
C SER A 12 -1.03 -1.85 8.91
N GLU A 13 -2.05 -2.24 9.67
CA GLU A 13 -3.13 -3.09 9.17
C GLU A 13 -4.03 -2.34 8.19
N LEU A 14 -4.27 -1.06 8.43
CA LEU A 14 -5.00 -0.20 7.51
C LEU A 14 -4.28 -0.08 6.15
N PHE A 15 -2.96 0.09 6.17
CA PHE A 15 -2.15 0.11 4.95
C PHE A 15 -2.24 -1.22 4.20
N ASN A 16 -2.10 -2.36 4.91
CA ASN A 16 -2.25 -3.67 4.29
C ASN A 16 -3.65 -3.82 3.64
N THR A 17 -4.70 -3.39 4.35
CA THR A 17 -6.07 -3.38 3.83
C THR A 17 -6.20 -2.52 2.58
N ALA A 18 -5.55 -1.35 2.54
CA ALA A 18 -5.54 -0.50 1.36
C ALA A 18 -4.86 -1.19 0.17
N VAL A 19 -3.73 -1.87 0.38
CA VAL A 19 -3.05 -2.66 -0.66
C VAL A 19 -3.99 -3.74 -1.21
N TYR A 20 -4.60 -4.57 -0.36
CA TYR A 20 -5.50 -5.62 -0.82
C TYR A 20 -6.72 -5.08 -1.56
N ARG A 21 -7.39 -4.05 -1.02
CA ARG A 21 -8.56 -3.45 -1.69
C ARG A 21 -8.21 -2.77 -3.01
N PHE A 22 -7.04 -2.15 -3.10
CA PHE A 22 -6.55 -1.61 -4.37
C PHE A 22 -6.40 -2.72 -5.41
N LEU A 23 -5.83 -3.86 -5.02
CA LEU A 23 -5.65 -4.99 -5.91
C LEU A 23 -6.99 -5.63 -6.29
N GLU A 24 -7.91 -5.80 -5.34
CA GLU A 24 -9.25 -6.30 -5.62
C GLU A 24 -9.98 -5.44 -6.66
N ALA A 25 -9.91 -4.11 -6.53
CA ALA A 25 -10.46 -3.18 -7.50
C ALA A 25 -9.76 -3.25 -8.87
N ARG A 26 -8.54 -3.81 -8.92
CA ARG A 26 -7.74 -4.01 -10.13
C ARG A 26 -7.73 -5.44 -10.65
N LEU A 27 -8.39 -6.42 -10.02
CA LEU A 27 -8.38 -7.82 -10.45
C LEU A 27 -9.05 -8.06 -11.84
N THR A 28 -9.61 -7.03 -12.49
CA THR A 28 -9.94 -7.08 -13.93
C THR A 28 -8.70 -6.95 -14.84
N THR A 29 -7.55 -6.58 -14.28
CA THR A 29 -6.24 -6.49 -14.93
C THR A 29 -5.26 -7.36 -14.12
N THR A 30 -5.04 -8.59 -14.58
CA THR A 30 -4.28 -9.65 -13.92
C THR A 30 -2.91 -9.17 -13.42
N ASP A 31 -2.60 -9.47 -12.16
CA ASP A 31 -1.27 -9.37 -11.53
C ASP A 31 -0.67 -7.97 -11.33
N ASP A 32 -1.16 -7.20 -10.35
CA ASP A 32 -0.55 -5.90 -10.01
C ASP A 32 0.37 -5.92 -8.77
N LEU A 33 0.22 -6.85 -7.82
CA LEU A 33 1.11 -6.91 -6.63
C LEU A 33 2.15 -8.01 -6.75
N VAL A 34 3.42 -7.60 -6.82
CA VAL A 34 4.56 -8.51 -6.79
C VAL A 34 4.96 -8.83 -5.36
N LYS A 35 4.96 -7.82 -4.47
CA LYS A 35 5.45 -7.98 -3.09
C LYS A 35 4.94 -6.88 -2.18
N LEU A 36 4.45 -7.27 -1.00
CA LEU A 36 4.28 -6.39 0.15
C LEU A 36 5.35 -6.74 1.19
N HIS A 37 6.23 -5.81 1.50
CA HIS A 37 7.22 -5.95 2.57
C HIS A 37 6.94 -4.97 3.70
N THR A 38 7.14 -5.43 4.93
CA THR A 38 6.90 -4.66 6.15
C THR A 38 8.14 -4.75 7.03
N GLU A 39 8.75 -3.61 7.32
CA GLU A 39 9.90 -3.51 8.21
C GLU A 39 9.52 -2.66 9.45
N PRO A 40 9.49 -3.25 10.67
CA PRO A 40 9.17 -2.53 11.88
C PRO A 40 10.32 -1.59 12.29
N ARG A 41 9.96 -0.34 12.65
CA ARG A 41 10.87 0.73 13.11
C ARG A 41 10.32 1.36 14.40
N GLY A 42 10.08 0.51 15.41
CA GLY A 42 9.47 0.92 16.69
C GLY A 42 7.97 1.24 16.56
N GLU A 43 7.60 2.48 16.87
CA GLU A 43 6.24 3.02 16.70
C GLU A 43 5.88 3.31 15.24
N LEU A 44 6.88 3.34 14.36
CA LEU A 44 6.71 3.49 12.92
C LEU A 44 6.99 2.16 12.21
N ILE A 45 6.40 1.99 11.04
CA ILE A 45 6.58 0.81 10.20
C ILE A 45 6.86 1.29 8.77
N LYS A 46 7.97 0.85 8.19
CA LYS A 46 8.24 1.03 6.76
C LYS A 46 7.45 -0.02 5.98
N LYS A 47 6.67 0.43 5.02
CA LYS A 47 5.92 -0.40 4.07
C LYS A 47 6.51 -0.22 2.69
N GLU A 48 6.74 -1.33 2.00
CA GLU A 48 7.18 -1.35 0.61
C GLU A 48 6.21 -2.20 -0.21
N VAL A 49 5.69 -1.61 -1.27
CA VAL A 49 4.81 -2.26 -2.24
C VAL A 49 5.53 -2.27 -3.59
N THR A 50 5.73 -3.46 -4.15
CA THR A 50 6.25 -3.60 -5.51
C THR A 50 5.09 -3.93 -6.46
N LEU A 51 4.89 -3.05 -7.45
CA LEU A 51 3.88 -3.17 -8.50
C LEU A 51 4.54 -3.29 -9.88
N TRP A 52 3.80 -3.77 -10.87
CA TRP A 52 4.35 -4.10 -12.19
C TRP A 52 4.75 -2.88 -13.03
N SER A 53 4.05 -1.74 -12.90
CA SER A 53 4.29 -0.53 -13.69
C SER A 53 4.36 0.75 -12.84
N GLU A 54 4.92 1.83 -13.40
CA GLU A 54 4.94 3.14 -12.75
C GLU A 54 3.53 3.73 -12.65
N ALA A 55 2.68 3.47 -13.65
CA ALA A 55 1.27 3.86 -13.61
C ALA A 55 0.55 3.21 -12.42
N ALA A 56 0.76 1.91 -12.19
CA ALA A 56 0.20 1.22 -11.02
C ALA A 56 0.69 1.82 -9.69
N VAL A 57 1.95 2.24 -9.61
CA VAL A 57 2.50 2.96 -8.45
C VAL A 57 1.82 4.32 -8.25
N ALA A 58 1.68 5.12 -9.31
CA ALA A 58 1.00 6.41 -9.24
C ALA A 58 -0.48 6.27 -8.83
N ASP A 59 -1.15 5.23 -9.33
CA ASP A 59 -2.54 4.93 -8.99
C ASP A 59 -2.69 4.47 -7.55
N PHE A 60 -1.80 3.59 -7.08
CA PHE A 60 -1.80 3.17 -5.68
C PHE A 60 -1.49 4.34 -4.73
N ALA A 61 -0.55 5.22 -5.09
CA ALA A 61 -0.24 6.40 -4.30
C ALA A 61 -1.46 7.32 -4.14
N ARG A 62 -2.20 7.56 -5.23
CA ARG A 62 -3.46 8.32 -5.22
C ARG A 62 -4.54 7.63 -4.39
N TYR A 63 -4.69 6.32 -4.56
CA TYR A 63 -5.64 5.52 -3.80
C TYR A 63 -5.35 5.61 -2.29
N TRP A 64 -4.10 5.36 -1.87
CA TRP A 64 -3.68 5.44 -0.48
C TRP A 64 -3.83 6.84 0.12
N ALA A 65 -3.61 7.90 -0.67
CA ALA A 65 -3.85 9.26 -0.22
C ALA A 65 -5.34 9.49 0.13
N SER A 66 -6.25 8.93 -0.66
CA SER A 66 -7.71 9.02 -0.46
C SER A 66 -8.30 7.96 0.48
N PHE A 67 -7.53 6.93 0.84
CA PHE A 67 -8.03 5.82 1.64
C PHE A 67 -8.42 6.30 3.04
N PRO A 68 -9.63 5.99 3.53
CA PRO A 68 -10.12 6.52 4.80
C PRO A 68 -9.26 6.00 5.96
N LYS A 69 -8.36 6.87 6.44
CA LYS A 69 -7.57 6.67 7.64
C LYS A 69 -8.41 7.13 8.81
N ARG A 70 -8.81 6.19 9.67
CA ARG A 70 -9.41 6.55 10.96
C ARG A 70 -8.40 7.47 11.66
N ALA A 71 -8.85 8.66 12.05
CA ALA A 71 -8.10 9.48 12.99
C ALA A 71 -8.02 8.68 14.30
N GLY A 72 -6.84 8.13 14.56
CA GLY A 72 -6.50 7.50 15.84
C GLY A 72 -6.03 8.56 16.82
#